data_AF-A0A0P1GXK7-F1
#
_entry.id   AF-A0A0P1GXK7-F1
#
_cell.length_a   1.000
_cell.length_b   1.000
_cell.length_c   1.000
_cell.angle_alpha   90.00
_cell.angle_beta   90.00
_cell.angle_gamma   90.00
#
_symmetry.space_group_name_H-M   'P 1'
#
loop_
_entity.id
_entity.type
_entity.pdbx_description
1 polymer ?
#
loop_
_entity_poly.entity_id
_entity_poly.type
_entity_poly.pdbx_seq_one_letter_code
_entity_poly.pdbx_strand_id
1 'polypeptide(L)'
;MGTKFIDSSAWSKLLKTHKLRDNSLASPMSSYWDCKPPAYEGRLIALDKLKKGAVKLSRDAKFKAVAEVAEYLGYLLKDIDAALKLTKRDKIKHEANEKKHGAREVDMQFVYVDFLGSPMLSHRAYIEIKAPGRDTITLSKPIKGGVVSFKGIEIMPVGSLRIMAVPTGKAAHVSSGVTTYKLGSSKTLTVRSEEMSKIQRISAGSSAQVAKKIGSKLSAEVDYKILKVGGETYVEGETTTAGNKSISWEVLVPTGAFKLTVK
;
A
#
# COMPACT_ATOMS: atom_id res chain seq x y z
N MET A 1 -21.88 -15.23 -18.72
CA MET A 1 -22.18 -16.55 -18.11
C MET A 1 -21.09 -16.86 -17.10
N GLY A 2 -21.40 -16.76 -15.81
CA GLY A 2 -20.45 -17.01 -14.74
C GLY A 2 -20.11 -18.50 -14.68
N THR A 3 -18.84 -18.83 -14.87
CA THR A 3 -18.32 -20.16 -14.55
C THR A 3 -18.59 -20.44 -13.07
N LYS A 4 -19.37 -21.48 -12.76
CA LYS A 4 -19.62 -21.98 -11.39
C LYS A 4 -18.34 -22.63 -10.86
N PHE A 5 -17.36 -21.84 -10.46
CA PHE A 5 -15.97 -22.28 -10.43
C PHE A 5 -15.39 -22.28 -9.01
N ILE A 6 -14.79 -23.41 -8.62
CA ILE A 6 -13.93 -23.62 -7.43
C ILE A 6 -14.55 -23.06 -6.13
N ASP A 7 -15.68 -23.61 -5.72
CA ASP A 7 -16.21 -23.36 -4.39
C ASP A 7 -15.57 -24.34 -3.39
N SER A 8 -14.64 -23.83 -2.58
CA SER A 8 -13.99 -24.60 -1.51
C SER A 8 -15.01 -25.11 -0.48
N SER A 9 -16.14 -24.42 -0.32
CA SER A 9 -17.23 -24.83 0.56
C SER A 9 -18.01 -26.01 -0.01
N ALA A 10 -18.27 -26.02 -1.33
CA ALA A 10 -18.91 -27.14 -2.02
C ALA A 10 -18.05 -28.41 -1.92
N TRP A 11 -16.74 -28.29 -2.18
CA TRP A 11 -15.80 -29.40 -2.04
C TRP A 11 -15.75 -29.94 -0.59
N SER A 12 -15.66 -29.05 0.39
CA SER A 12 -15.62 -29.43 1.81
C SER A 12 -16.90 -30.14 2.24
N LYS A 13 -18.06 -29.69 1.76
CA LYS A 13 -19.36 -30.33 2.04
C LYS A 13 -19.42 -31.73 1.43
N LEU A 14 -18.99 -31.87 0.18
CA LEU A 14 -18.97 -33.16 -0.54
C LEU A 14 -18.12 -34.21 0.19
N LEU A 15 -16.93 -33.82 0.64
CA LEU A 15 -16.04 -34.70 1.40
C LEU A 15 -16.63 -35.13 2.74
N LYS A 16 -17.26 -34.20 3.48
CA LYS A 16 -17.93 -34.50 4.75
C LYS A 16 -19.07 -35.49 4.58
N THR A 17 -19.94 -35.28 3.57
CA THR A 17 -21.06 -36.18 3.27
C THR A 17 -20.60 -37.61 3.03
N HIS A 18 -19.51 -37.77 2.27
CA HIS A 18 -18.99 -39.09 1.88
C HIS A 18 -17.87 -39.62 2.78
N LYS A 19 -17.61 -38.97 3.93
CA LYS A 19 -16.54 -39.32 4.90
C LYS A 19 -15.14 -39.45 4.26
N LEU A 20 -14.88 -38.66 3.24
CA LEU A 20 -13.59 -38.59 2.55
C LEU A 20 -12.72 -37.48 3.17
N ARG A 21 -11.39 -37.58 3.01
CA ARG A 21 -10.44 -36.57 3.49
C ARG A 21 -9.79 -35.85 2.31
N ASP A 22 -9.70 -34.53 2.40
CA ASP A 22 -8.89 -33.76 1.46
C ASP A 22 -7.40 -33.97 1.76
N ASN A 23 -6.62 -34.20 0.72
CA ASN A 23 -5.18 -34.33 0.79
C ASN A 23 -4.45 -33.51 -0.29
N SER A 24 -5.16 -32.74 -1.14
CA SER A 24 -4.54 -32.14 -2.33
C SER A 24 -5.26 -30.95 -2.96
N LEU A 25 -6.50 -30.59 -2.58
CA LEU A 25 -7.25 -29.51 -3.24
C LEU A 25 -7.42 -28.24 -2.40
N ALA A 26 -7.73 -28.33 -1.11
CA ALA A 26 -8.07 -27.16 -0.28
C ALA A 26 -7.00 -26.06 -0.28
N SER A 27 -5.73 -26.42 -0.09
CA SER A 27 -4.64 -25.44 -0.07
C SER A 27 -4.44 -24.76 -1.43
N PRO A 28 -4.31 -25.49 -2.56
CA PRO A 28 -4.26 -24.86 -3.88
C PRO A 28 -5.50 -24.03 -4.24
N MET A 29 -6.71 -24.42 -3.79
CA MET A 29 -7.94 -23.64 -3.98
C MET A 29 -7.83 -22.28 -3.27
N SER A 30 -7.39 -22.27 -2.01
CA SER A 30 -7.15 -21.02 -1.27
C SER A 30 -6.13 -20.14 -1.98
N SER A 31 -4.98 -20.70 -2.34
CA SER A 31 -3.91 -19.93 -3.01
C SER A 31 -4.37 -19.29 -4.33
N TYR A 32 -5.25 -19.96 -5.08
CA TYR A 32 -5.81 -19.38 -6.30
C TYR A 32 -6.67 -18.14 -6.00
N TRP A 33 -7.51 -18.20 -4.97
CA TRP A 33 -8.38 -17.09 -4.55
C TRP A 33 -7.60 -15.94 -3.91
N ASP A 34 -6.51 -16.24 -3.22
CA ASP A 34 -5.61 -15.24 -2.62
C ASP A 34 -4.85 -14.44 -3.68
N CYS A 35 -4.60 -15.04 -4.86
CA CYS A 35 -3.96 -14.36 -5.98
C CYS A 35 -4.95 -13.42 -6.70
N LYS A 36 -4.98 -12.14 -6.35
CA LYS A 36 -5.75 -11.11 -7.09
C LYS A 36 -5.01 -10.71 -8.38
N PRO A 37 -5.71 -10.36 -9.48
CA PRO A 37 -5.05 -9.84 -10.68
C PRO A 37 -4.20 -8.61 -10.32
N PRO A 38 -2.99 -8.46 -10.91
CA PRO A 38 -2.43 -9.20 -12.04
C PRO A 38 -1.43 -10.27 -11.59
N ALA A 39 -1.65 -10.94 -10.46
CA ALA A 39 -0.77 -12.02 -10.01
C ALA A 39 -0.86 -13.26 -10.93
N TYR A 40 -0.61 -13.10 -12.24
CA TYR A 40 -0.73 -14.10 -13.29
C TYR A 40 0.16 -15.30 -12.98
N GLU A 41 1.42 -15.08 -12.57
CA GLU A 41 2.33 -16.16 -12.17
C GLU A 41 1.79 -16.94 -10.97
N GLY A 42 1.39 -16.24 -9.90
CA GLY A 42 0.79 -16.86 -8.71
C GLY A 42 -0.45 -17.68 -9.06
N ARG A 43 -1.33 -17.13 -9.92
CA ARG A 43 -2.52 -17.83 -10.42
C ARG A 43 -2.17 -19.06 -11.25
N LEU A 44 -1.21 -18.96 -12.17
CA LEU A 44 -0.78 -20.08 -13.01
C LEU A 44 -0.20 -21.21 -12.17
N ILE A 45 0.63 -20.89 -11.17
CA ILE A 45 1.17 -21.85 -10.20
C ILE A 45 0.05 -22.51 -9.39
N ALA A 46 -0.91 -21.72 -8.89
CA ALA A 46 -2.04 -22.24 -8.12
C ALA A 46 -2.93 -23.16 -8.98
N LEU A 47 -3.23 -22.75 -10.22
CA LEU A 47 -4.01 -23.54 -11.17
C LEU A 47 -3.30 -24.85 -11.56
N ASP A 48 -1.98 -24.84 -11.75
CA ASP A 48 -1.21 -26.06 -12.03
C ASP A 48 -1.23 -27.05 -10.85
N LYS A 49 -1.08 -26.54 -9.62
CA LYS A 49 -1.21 -27.34 -8.39
C LYS A 49 -2.62 -27.93 -8.25
N LEU A 50 -3.64 -27.12 -8.49
CA LEU A 50 -5.05 -27.55 -8.51
C LEU A 50 -5.28 -28.66 -9.53
N LYS A 51 -4.77 -28.49 -10.76
CA LYS A 51 -4.89 -29.50 -11.82
C LYS A 51 -4.26 -30.82 -11.39
N LYS A 52 -3.03 -30.79 -10.87
CA LYS A 52 -2.30 -31.98 -10.39
C LYS A 52 -3.06 -32.68 -9.25
N GLY A 53 -3.56 -31.92 -8.28
CA GLY A 53 -4.37 -32.46 -7.18
C GLY A 53 -5.67 -33.12 -7.68
N ALA A 54 -6.41 -32.44 -8.56
CA ALA A 54 -7.65 -32.95 -9.11
C ALA A 54 -7.44 -34.21 -9.96
N VAL A 55 -6.38 -34.25 -10.79
CA VAL A 55 -6.01 -35.46 -11.54
C VAL A 55 -5.66 -36.61 -10.60
N LYS A 56 -4.89 -36.35 -9.54
CA LYS A 56 -4.52 -37.37 -8.55
C LYS A 56 -5.77 -37.97 -7.89
N LEU A 57 -6.69 -37.13 -7.41
CA LEU A 57 -7.94 -37.58 -6.79
C LEU A 57 -8.85 -38.30 -7.78
N SER A 58 -8.94 -37.82 -9.02
CA SER A 58 -9.76 -38.47 -10.06
C SER A 58 -9.28 -39.88 -10.40
N ARG A 59 -8.04 -40.23 -10.07
CA ARG A 59 -7.44 -41.56 -10.29
C ARG A 59 -7.57 -42.48 -9.07
N ASP A 60 -7.79 -41.92 -7.89
CA ASP A 60 -7.90 -42.65 -6.63
C ASP A 60 -9.21 -43.45 -6.56
N ALA A 61 -9.11 -44.74 -6.25
CA ALA A 61 -10.25 -45.66 -6.21
C ALA A 61 -11.35 -45.22 -5.23
N LYS A 62 -10.99 -44.60 -4.09
CA LYS A 62 -11.96 -44.15 -3.09
C LYS A 62 -12.83 -43.01 -3.60
N PHE A 63 -12.23 -42.11 -4.38
CA PHE A 63 -12.92 -40.95 -4.94
C PHE A 63 -13.70 -41.33 -6.20
N LYS A 64 -13.16 -42.24 -7.03
CA LYS A 64 -13.86 -42.81 -8.19
C LYS A 64 -15.14 -43.57 -7.83
N ALA A 65 -15.14 -44.25 -6.70
CA ALA A 65 -16.30 -45.04 -6.25
C ALA A 65 -17.52 -44.17 -5.90
N VAL A 66 -17.33 -42.87 -5.68
CA VAL A 66 -18.41 -41.93 -5.33
C VAL A 66 -18.75 -41.09 -6.56
N ALA A 67 -19.88 -41.38 -7.21
CA ALA A 67 -20.27 -40.76 -8.48
C ALA A 67 -20.29 -39.22 -8.42
N GLU A 68 -20.86 -38.63 -7.38
CA GLU A 68 -20.92 -37.17 -7.19
C GLU A 68 -19.53 -36.53 -7.09
N VAL A 69 -18.58 -37.23 -6.45
CA VAL A 69 -17.18 -36.79 -6.29
C VAL A 69 -16.44 -36.88 -7.62
N ALA A 70 -16.63 -37.97 -8.35
CA ALA A 70 -16.05 -38.14 -9.68
C ALA A 70 -16.57 -37.07 -10.66
N GLU A 71 -17.88 -36.79 -10.64
CA GLU A 71 -18.50 -35.77 -11.48
C GLU A 71 -17.98 -34.37 -11.12
N TYR A 72 -17.91 -34.03 -9.82
CA TYR A 72 -17.34 -32.77 -9.36
C TYR A 72 -15.90 -32.58 -9.83
N LEU A 73 -15.04 -33.61 -9.70
CA LEU A 73 -13.66 -33.56 -10.15
C LEU A 73 -13.55 -33.40 -11.68
N GLY A 74 -14.46 -34.01 -12.44
CA GLY A 74 -14.55 -33.84 -13.90
C GLY A 74 -14.86 -32.41 -14.30
N TYR A 75 -15.88 -31.79 -13.68
CA TYR A 75 -16.18 -30.37 -13.90
C TYR A 75 -15.01 -29.48 -13.48
N LEU A 76 -14.45 -29.73 -12.29
CA LEU A 76 -13.31 -28.97 -11.76
C LEU A 76 -12.11 -28.98 -12.71
N LEU A 77 -11.78 -30.12 -13.31
CA LEU A 77 -10.68 -30.22 -14.29
C LEU A 77 -10.93 -29.41 -15.56
N LYS A 78 -12.14 -29.54 -16.14
CA LYS A 78 -12.55 -28.77 -17.32
C LYS A 78 -12.49 -27.26 -17.04
N ASP A 79 -12.96 -26.91 -15.86
CA ASP A 79 -12.91 -25.57 -15.34
C ASP A 79 -11.45 -25.09 -15.28
N ILE A 80 -10.58 -25.75 -14.49
CA ILE A 80 -9.17 -25.38 -14.33
C ILE A 80 -8.47 -25.16 -15.69
N ASP A 81 -8.73 -26.02 -16.67
CA ASP A 81 -8.16 -25.87 -18.02
C ASP A 81 -8.63 -24.60 -18.74
N ALA A 82 -9.92 -24.24 -18.62
CA ALA A 82 -10.43 -22.98 -19.13
C ALA A 82 -9.78 -21.77 -18.44
N ALA A 83 -9.63 -21.80 -17.11
CA ALA A 83 -8.96 -20.73 -16.37
C ALA A 83 -7.46 -20.61 -16.71
N LEU A 84 -6.75 -21.74 -16.90
CA LEU A 84 -5.36 -21.74 -17.36
C LEU A 84 -5.22 -21.07 -18.72
N LYS A 85 -6.10 -21.42 -19.68
CA LYS A 85 -6.10 -20.82 -21.02
C LYS A 85 -6.37 -19.31 -20.97
N LEU A 86 -7.36 -18.89 -20.19
CA LEU A 86 -7.70 -17.48 -20.02
C LEU A 86 -6.56 -16.71 -19.35
N THR A 87 -6.03 -17.20 -18.22
CA THR A 87 -4.94 -16.55 -17.48
C THR A 87 -3.69 -16.38 -18.34
N LYS A 88 -3.32 -17.40 -19.14
CA LYS A 88 -2.21 -17.29 -20.10
C LYS A 88 -2.47 -16.24 -21.18
N ARG A 89 -3.67 -16.23 -21.75
CA ARG A 89 -4.07 -15.24 -22.77
C ARG A 89 -4.03 -13.82 -22.21
N ASP A 90 -4.56 -13.63 -21.02
CA ASP A 90 -4.62 -12.31 -20.36
C ASP A 90 -3.22 -11.83 -19.98
N LYS A 91 -2.35 -12.73 -19.49
CA LYS A 91 -0.92 -12.46 -19.29
C LYS A 91 -0.26 -11.97 -20.59
N ILE A 92 -0.40 -12.72 -21.69
CA ILE A 92 0.21 -12.34 -22.99
C ILE A 92 -0.34 -10.99 -23.48
N LYS A 93 -1.64 -10.74 -23.36
CA LYS A 93 -2.24 -9.45 -23.73
C LYS A 93 -1.72 -8.31 -22.87
N HIS A 94 -1.58 -8.57 -21.57
CA HIS A 94 -1.05 -7.60 -20.61
C HIS A 94 0.40 -7.24 -20.97
N GLU A 95 1.27 -8.24 -21.13
CA GLU A 95 2.68 -8.05 -21.53
C GLU A 95 2.79 -7.35 -22.90
N ALA A 96 1.95 -7.73 -23.86
CA ALA A 96 1.93 -7.09 -25.18
C ALA A 96 1.49 -5.62 -25.10
N ASN A 97 0.49 -5.31 -24.26
CA ASN A 97 0.06 -3.94 -24.00
C ASN A 97 1.16 -3.14 -23.28
N GLU A 98 1.80 -3.70 -22.26
CA GLU A 98 2.92 -3.07 -21.54
C GLU A 98 4.06 -2.73 -22.49
N LYS A 99 4.46 -3.68 -23.36
CA LYS A 99 5.48 -3.46 -24.38
C LYS A 99 5.06 -2.41 -25.41
N LYS A 100 3.81 -2.44 -25.87
CA LYS A 100 3.25 -1.46 -26.82
C LYS A 100 3.21 -0.05 -26.23
N HIS A 101 2.92 0.07 -24.95
CA HIS A 101 2.83 1.34 -24.24
C HIS A 101 4.16 1.80 -23.61
N GLY A 102 5.25 1.05 -23.87
CA GLY A 102 6.61 1.48 -23.59
C GLY A 102 7.00 1.37 -22.12
N ALA A 103 6.47 0.40 -21.37
CA ALA A 103 6.95 0.09 -20.03
C ALA A 103 8.47 -0.14 -20.04
N ARG A 104 9.17 0.37 -19.03
CA ARG A 104 10.62 0.28 -18.90
C ARG A 104 11.01 0.02 -17.47
N GLU A 105 12.11 -0.68 -17.30
CA GLU A 105 12.77 -0.85 -16.02
C GLU A 105 13.47 0.46 -15.61
N VAL A 106 13.17 0.94 -14.40
CA VAL A 106 13.66 2.20 -13.84
C VAL A 106 14.06 2.01 -12.38
N ASP A 107 15.17 2.64 -11.99
CA ASP A 107 15.55 2.79 -10.59
C ASP A 107 14.80 3.98 -9.98
N MET A 108 14.17 3.79 -8.82
CA MET A 108 13.43 4.86 -8.16
C MET A 108 14.16 5.29 -6.90
N GLN A 109 14.43 6.59 -6.77
CA GLN A 109 15.01 7.19 -5.59
C GLN A 109 14.05 8.21 -4.98
N PHE A 110 13.78 8.07 -3.69
CA PHE A 110 12.94 8.97 -2.93
C PHE A 110 13.77 9.66 -1.87
N VAL A 111 13.80 10.99 -1.89
CA VAL A 111 14.45 11.84 -0.90
C VAL A 111 13.37 12.43 -0.01
N TYR A 112 13.50 12.30 1.30
CA TYR A 112 12.54 12.77 2.30
C TYR A 112 13.19 13.84 3.17
N VAL A 113 12.53 14.99 3.21
CA VAL A 113 12.94 16.15 3.99
C VAL A 113 11.80 16.50 4.94
N ASP A 114 12.10 16.65 6.22
CA ASP A 114 11.13 17.07 7.22
C ASP A 114 10.77 18.56 7.10
N PHE A 115 9.79 18.98 7.89
CA PHE A 115 9.31 20.35 7.90
C PHE A 115 10.35 21.39 8.37
N LEU A 116 11.47 20.94 8.92
CA LEU A 116 12.62 21.75 9.36
C LEU A 116 13.73 21.83 8.31
N GLY A 117 13.59 21.13 7.18
CA GLY A 117 14.61 21.06 6.13
C GLY A 117 15.69 20.00 6.37
N SER A 118 15.55 19.17 7.40
CA SER A 118 16.48 18.08 7.71
C SER A 118 16.05 16.76 7.05
N PRO A 119 16.96 15.79 6.88
CA PRO A 119 16.60 14.45 6.41
C PRO A 119 15.56 13.81 7.34
N MET A 120 14.47 13.31 6.78
CA MET A 120 13.45 12.61 7.58
C MET A 120 13.98 11.26 8.06
N LEU A 121 13.96 11.03 9.37
CA LEU A 121 14.44 9.81 10.04
C LEU A 121 13.30 9.10 10.77
N SER A 122 13.50 7.85 11.19
CA SER A 122 12.53 7.09 12.02
C SER A 122 11.13 6.93 11.41
N HIS A 123 11.09 6.86 10.08
CA HIS A 123 9.87 6.66 9.30
C HIS A 123 10.06 5.49 8.33
N ARG A 124 8.93 4.90 7.93
CA ARG A 124 8.83 3.92 6.86
C ARG A 124 8.10 4.54 5.68
N ALA A 125 8.72 4.48 4.52
CA ALA A 125 8.11 4.92 3.27
C ALA A 125 7.15 3.86 2.73
N TYR A 126 6.02 4.33 2.21
CA TYR A 126 5.07 3.57 1.41
C TYR A 126 4.82 4.34 0.12
N ILE A 127 5.00 3.65 -1.01
CA ILE A 127 4.85 4.22 -2.34
C ILE A 127 3.85 3.37 -3.09
N GLU A 128 2.80 4.01 -3.63
CA GLU A 128 1.89 3.39 -4.58
C GLU A 128 2.08 4.03 -5.96
N ILE A 129 2.26 3.20 -6.98
CA ILE A 129 2.41 3.62 -8.37
C ILE A 129 1.17 3.17 -9.12
N LYS A 130 0.49 4.11 -9.77
CA LYS A 130 -0.67 3.83 -10.62
C LYS A 130 -0.42 4.35 -12.02
N ALA A 131 -0.78 3.57 -13.02
CA ALA A 131 -0.71 3.97 -14.42
C ALA A 131 -1.87 3.36 -15.21
N PRO A 132 -2.38 4.04 -16.25
CA PRO A 132 -3.42 3.47 -17.11
C PRO A 132 -3.01 2.12 -17.71
N GLY A 133 -3.89 1.13 -17.63
CA GLY A 133 -3.64 -0.20 -18.21
C GLY A 133 -2.67 -1.08 -17.41
N ARG A 134 -2.24 -0.64 -16.22
CA ARG A 134 -1.39 -1.40 -15.31
C ARG A 134 -1.96 -1.41 -13.90
N ASP A 135 -1.79 -2.51 -13.19
CA ASP A 135 -2.18 -2.59 -11.80
C ASP A 135 -1.29 -1.74 -10.90
N THR A 136 -1.79 -1.50 -9.69
CA THR A 136 -1.07 -0.68 -8.71
C THR A 136 0.15 -1.43 -8.20
N ILE A 137 1.32 -0.82 -8.30
CA ILE A 137 2.56 -1.33 -7.69
C ILE A 137 2.69 -0.67 -6.30
N THR A 138 2.81 -1.47 -5.26
CA THR A 138 3.02 -0.98 -3.88
C THR A 138 4.40 -1.36 -3.40
N LEU A 139 5.18 -0.37 -2.96
CA LEU A 139 6.55 -0.52 -2.47
C LEU A 139 6.66 0.02 -1.05
N SER A 140 7.49 -0.61 -0.22
CA SER A 140 7.72 -0.13 1.15
C SER A 140 9.11 -0.46 1.67
N LYS A 141 9.78 0.52 2.27
CA LYS A 141 11.10 0.38 2.92
C LYS A 141 11.27 1.40 4.06
N PRO A 142 12.07 1.09 5.10
CA PRO A 142 12.45 2.09 6.09
C PRO A 142 13.27 3.22 5.44
N ILE A 143 13.06 4.45 5.89
CA ILE A 143 13.83 5.62 5.44
C ILE A 143 15.17 5.63 6.18
N LYS A 144 16.28 5.62 5.43
CA LYS A 144 17.63 5.66 6.00
C LYS A 144 18.37 6.88 5.47
N GLY A 145 18.84 7.76 6.36
CA GLY A 145 19.53 9.00 5.98
C GLY A 145 18.68 9.92 5.09
N GLY A 146 17.35 9.90 5.24
CA GLY A 146 16.42 10.65 4.40
C GLY A 146 16.24 10.10 2.98
N VAL A 147 16.72 8.91 2.66
CA VAL A 147 16.63 8.35 1.30
C VAL A 147 16.05 6.93 1.31
N VAL A 148 15.27 6.61 0.28
CA VAL A 148 14.81 5.27 -0.04
C VAL A 148 15.03 4.99 -1.53
N SER A 149 15.63 3.85 -1.86
CA SER A 149 15.85 3.43 -3.24
C SER A 149 15.23 2.06 -3.53
N PHE A 150 14.64 1.95 -4.71
CA PHE A 150 14.15 0.71 -5.31
C PHE A 150 14.83 0.54 -6.66
N LYS A 151 15.28 -0.67 -6.97
CA LYS A 151 15.98 -0.96 -8.21
C LYS A 151 15.12 -1.83 -9.10
N GLY A 152 15.26 -1.64 -10.41
CA GLY A 152 14.66 -2.52 -11.40
C GLY A 152 13.13 -2.54 -11.36
N ILE A 153 12.50 -1.39 -11.06
CA ILE A 153 11.04 -1.32 -11.02
C ILE A 153 10.56 -1.03 -12.44
N GLU A 154 9.84 -1.99 -13.01
CA GLU A 154 9.20 -1.78 -14.29
C GLU A 154 7.98 -0.87 -14.08
N ILE A 155 7.94 0.26 -14.77
CA ILE A 155 6.85 1.25 -14.71
C ILE A 155 6.49 1.76 -16.11
N MET A 156 5.27 2.27 -16.25
CA MET A 156 4.81 2.89 -17.49
C MET A 156 5.49 4.26 -17.69
N PRO A 157 5.60 4.78 -18.92
CA PRO A 157 6.16 6.11 -19.17
C PRO A 157 5.45 7.26 -18.47
N VAL A 158 4.17 7.11 -18.13
CA VAL A 158 3.37 8.14 -17.47
C VAL A 158 2.48 7.47 -16.41
N GLY A 159 2.37 8.10 -15.25
CA GLY A 159 1.47 7.66 -14.19
C GLY A 159 1.42 8.61 -13.01
N SER A 160 0.94 8.11 -11.87
CA SER A 160 0.91 8.81 -10.60
C SER A 160 1.59 8.02 -9.50
N LEU A 161 2.22 8.75 -8.59
CA LEU A 161 2.81 8.26 -7.36
C LEU A 161 2.03 8.81 -6.18
N ARG A 162 1.60 7.92 -5.27
CA ARG A 162 1.22 8.30 -3.92
C ARG A 162 2.36 7.92 -3.00
N ILE A 163 2.81 8.87 -2.19
CA ILE A 163 3.93 8.69 -1.27
C ILE A 163 3.42 8.96 0.13
N MET A 164 3.76 8.10 1.06
CA MET A 164 3.47 8.25 2.49
C MET A 164 4.72 7.93 3.31
N ALA A 165 4.97 8.71 4.35
CA ALA A 165 5.95 8.42 5.38
C ALA A 165 5.19 8.17 6.68
N VAL A 166 5.30 6.95 7.20
CA VAL A 166 4.64 6.53 8.43
C VAL A 166 5.69 6.40 9.52
N PRO A 167 5.53 7.06 10.68
CA PRO A 167 6.50 6.97 11.76
C PRO A 167 6.62 5.53 12.28
N THR A 168 7.85 5.10 12.59
CA THR A 168 8.15 3.77 13.15
C THR A 168 8.40 3.79 14.66
N GLY A 169 8.12 4.92 15.31
CA GLY A 169 8.38 5.16 16.73
C GLY A 169 7.42 6.20 17.28
N LYS A 170 7.93 7.08 18.15
CA LYS A 170 7.16 8.12 18.85
C LYS A 170 6.72 9.31 18.00
N ALA A 171 7.32 9.51 16.83
CA ALA A 171 6.88 10.56 15.92
C ALA A 171 5.39 10.36 15.56
N ALA A 172 4.60 11.42 15.61
CA ALA A 172 3.15 11.30 15.76
C ALA A 172 2.36 11.39 14.46
N HIS A 173 2.91 11.97 13.40
CA HIS A 173 2.12 12.28 12.21
C HIS A 173 2.62 11.56 10.97
N VAL A 174 1.64 11.12 10.17
CA VAL A 174 1.87 10.57 8.84
C VAL A 174 1.91 11.72 7.86
N SER A 175 2.95 11.77 7.03
CA SER A 175 3.01 12.71 5.91
C SER A 175 2.74 12.01 4.60
N SER A 176 1.95 12.66 3.73
CA SER A 176 1.56 12.07 2.45
C SER A 176 1.47 13.09 1.33
N GLY A 177 1.61 12.62 0.10
CA GLY A 177 1.44 13.42 -1.10
C GLY A 177 1.13 12.56 -2.31
N VAL A 178 0.57 13.17 -3.34
CA VAL A 178 0.34 12.55 -4.64
C VAL A 178 0.92 13.44 -5.72
N THR A 179 1.65 12.86 -6.66
CA THR A 179 2.19 13.57 -7.83
C THR A 179 2.06 12.70 -9.06
N THR A 180 2.01 13.33 -10.23
CA THR A 180 2.19 12.62 -11.51
C THR A 180 3.67 12.53 -11.86
N TYR A 181 4.04 11.54 -12.67
CA TYR A 181 5.37 11.43 -13.25
C TYR A 181 5.28 11.19 -14.76
N LYS A 182 6.33 11.61 -15.46
CA LYS A 182 6.59 11.29 -16.85
C LYS A 182 8.05 10.89 -16.96
N LEU A 183 8.31 9.67 -17.40
CA LEU A 183 9.67 9.17 -17.60
C LEU A 183 10.32 9.92 -18.77
N GLY A 184 11.50 10.45 -18.52
CA GLY A 184 12.38 10.96 -19.55
C GLY A 184 13.24 9.85 -20.16
N SER A 185 14.43 10.22 -20.61
CA SER A 185 15.49 9.29 -21.04
C SER A 185 16.31 8.71 -19.87
N SER A 186 16.16 9.28 -18.67
CA SER A 186 16.85 8.81 -17.47
C SER A 186 16.42 7.39 -17.07
N LYS A 187 17.39 6.58 -16.65
CA LYS A 187 17.14 5.26 -16.04
C LYS A 187 16.72 5.35 -14.57
N THR A 188 16.77 6.55 -13.99
CA THR A 188 16.39 6.80 -12.60
C THR A 188 15.29 7.85 -12.54
N LEU A 189 14.24 7.56 -11.78
CA LEU A 189 13.22 8.53 -11.39
C LEU A 189 13.48 8.96 -9.95
N THR A 190 13.74 10.26 -9.75
CA THR A 190 14.01 10.80 -8.43
C THR A 190 12.84 11.65 -7.96
N VAL A 191 12.30 11.34 -6.78
CA VAL A 191 11.23 12.13 -6.17
C VAL A 191 11.71 12.72 -4.86
N ARG A 192 11.67 14.03 -4.76
CA ARG A 192 11.93 14.76 -3.53
C ARG A 192 10.60 15.08 -2.85
N SER A 193 10.47 14.64 -1.61
CA SER A 193 9.30 14.78 -0.76
C SER A 193 9.65 15.69 0.41
N GLU A 194 9.26 16.95 0.32
CA GLU A 194 9.50 17.95 1.35
C GLU A 194 8.23 18.13 2.17
N GLU A 195 8.31 17.88 3.46
CA GLU A 195 7.16 18.04 4.34
C GLU A 195 6.80 19.51 4.46
N MET A 196 5.55 19.82 4.16
CA MET A 196 5.04 21.17 4.24
C MET A 196 4.84 21.57 5.71
N SER A 197 5.08 22.85 5.96
CA SER A 197 4.91 23.47 7.26
C SER A 197 3.93 24.63 7.18
N LYS A 198 3.36 24.98 8.33
CA LYS A 198 2.58 26.21 8.50
C LYS A 198 2.97 26.89 9.79
N ILE A 199 2.85 28.21 9.81
CA ILE A 199 2.96 29.01 11.02
C ILE A 199 1.61 29.02 11.71
N GLN A 200 1.59 28.66 12.99
CA GLN A 200 0.42 28.71 13.84
C GLN A 200 0.68 29.69 15.00
N ARG A 201 -0.28 30.58 15.24
CA ARG A 201 -0.26 31.48 16.39
C ARG A 201 -0.98 30.83 17.56
N ILE A 202 -0.35 30.83 18.72
CA ILE A 202 -0.87 30.22 19.95
C ILE A 202 -0.68 31.20 21.09
N SER A 203 -1.76 31.57 21.78
CA SER A 203 -1.68 32.35 23.02
C SER A 203 -1.50 31.40 24.21
N ALA A 204 -0.44 31.56 24.99
CA ALA A 204 -0.12 30.72 26.16
C ALA A 204 0.81 31.44 27.13
N GLY A 205 0.74 31.12 28.43
CA GLY A 205 1.61 31.68 29.46
C GLY A 205 3.01 31.04 29.50
N SER A 206 3.20 29.87 28.87
CA SER A 206 4.50 29.18 28.85
C SER A 206 4.66 28.26 27.64
N SER A 207 5.90 27.90 27.30
CA SER A 207 6.21 26.92 26.25
C SER A 207 5.63 25.53 26.53
N ALA A 208 5.54 25.11 27.80
CA ALA A 208 4.88 23.87 28.19
C ALA A 208 3.38 23.87 27.85
N GLN A 209 2.71 25.02 28.03
CA GLN A 209 1.31 25.19 27.62
C GLN A 209 1.17 25.21 26.09
N VAL A 210 2.13 25.77 25.35
CA VAL A 210 2.19 25.70 23.88
C VAL A 210 2.31 24.25 23.42
N ALA A 211 3.25 23.48 23.97
CA ALA A 211 3.43 22.06 23.66
C ALA A 211 2.14 21.26 23.86
N LYS A 212 1.45 21.48 25.00
CA LYS A 212 0.17 20.84 25.31
C LYS A 212 -0.94 21.24 24.32
N LYS A 213 -1.00 22.51 23.90
CA LYS A 213 -1.99 23.01 22.91
C LYS A 213 -1.72 22.49 21.50
N ILE A 214 -0.46 22.26 21.14
CA ILE A 214 -0.08 21.65 19.86
C ILE A 214 -0.41 20.15 19.87
N GLY A 215 0.04 19.42 20.90
CA GLY A 215 -0.19 17.98 21.03
C GLY A 215 -1.66 17.58 21.19
N SER A 216 -2.51 18.45 21.78
CA SER A 216 -3.95 18.22 21.84
C SER A 216 -4.69 18.49 20.52
N LYS A 217 -4.15 19.34 19.64
CA LYS A 217 -4.77 19.67 18.34
C LYS A 217 -4.30 18.79 17.19
N LEU A 218 -3.11 18.20 17.29
CA LEU A 218 -2.46 17.47 16.19
C LEU A 218 -2.15 16.00 16.53
N SER A 219 -2.78 15.44 17.57
CA SER A 219 -2.44 14.16 18.22
C SER A 219 -1.07 14.17 18.92
N ALA A 220 -0.91 13.33 19.95
CA ALA A 220 0.18 13.44 20.93
C ALA A 220 1.57 13.30 20.30
N GLU A 221 2.51 14.18 20.69
CA GLU A 221 3.95 14.21 20.31
C GLU A 221 4.28 14.71 18.88
N VAL A 222 3.60 15.75 18.38
CA VAL A 222 4.03 16.46 17.16
C VAL A 222 5.20 17.40 17.46
N ASP A 223 6.31 17.21 16.76
CA ASP A 223 7.46 18.12 16.77
C ASP A 223 7.07 19.51 16.24
N TYR A 224 7.54 20.56 16.89
CA TYR A 224 7.29 21.96 16.49
C TYR A 224 8.51 22.83 16.75
N LYS A 225 8.64 23.92 15.98
CA LYS A 225 9.70 24.91 16.17
C LYS A 225 9.11 26.27 16.54
N ILE A 226 9.51 26.82 17.68
CA ILE A 226 9.15 28.18 18.06
C ILE A 226 9.93 29.15 17.17
N LEU A 227 9.21 30.00 16.43
CA LEU A 227 9.80 31.00 15.54
C LEU A 227 9.92 32.36 16.23
N LYS A 228 8.88 32.74 16.97
CA LYS A 228 8.81 34.05 17.63
C LYS A 228 8.01 33.96 18.93
N VAL A 229 8.46 34.71 19.92
CA VAL A 229 7.78 34.94 21.19
C VAL A 229 7.59 36.45 21.31
N GLY A 230 6.35 36.94 21.34
CA GLY A 230 6.14 38.39 21.46
C GLY A 230 4.68 38.86 21.41
N GLY A 231 4.39 39.88 22.23
CA GLY A 231 3.12 40.58 22.37
C GLY A 231 2.28 40.05 23.54
N GLU A 232 2.02 40.90 24.54
CA GLU A 232 1.00 40.64 25.56
C GLU A 232 -0.37 40.60 24.86
N THR A 233 -1.07 39.48 24.96
CA THR A 233 -2.46 39.37 24.53
C THR A 233 -3.34 39.41 25.78
N TYR A 234 -4.06 40.52 25.96
CA TYR A 234 -5.11 40.61 26.97
C TYR A 234 -6.30 39.80 26.47
N VAL A 235 -6.65 38.75 27.20
CA VAL A 235 -7.91 38.01 26.98
C VAL A 235 -8.95 38.71 27.84
N GLU A 236 -9.84 39.44 27.21
CA GLU A 236 -10.95 40.09 27.91
C GLU A 236 -12.03 39.01 28.18
N GLY A 237 -12.11 38.58 29.43
CA GLY A 237 -13.07 37.58 29.88
C GLY A 237 -12.69 36.98 31.24
N GLU A 238 -13.54 37.22 32.23
CA GLU A 238 -13.49 36.78 33.63
C GLU A 238 -12.63 37.61 34.60
N THR A 239 -13.34 38.51 35.29
CA THR A 239 -12.98 39.20 36.53
C THR A 239 -12.51 38.21 37.60
N THR A 240 -11.22 37.90 37.62
CA THR A 240 -10.51 37.42 38.82
C THR A 240 -9.17 38.14 38.93
N THR A 241 -8.82 38.50 40.16
CA THR A 241 -7.79 39.47 40.58
C THR A 241 -6.34 38.97 40.40
N ALA A 242 -6.05 38.29 39.30
CA ALA A 242 -4.71 37.94 38.85
C ALA A 242 -4.73 37.91 37.31
N GLY A 243 -4.37 39.02 36.68
CA GLY A 243 -4.32 39.11 35.22
C GLY A 243 -3.38 38.06 34.65
N ASN A 244 -3.93 36.98 34.08
CA ASN A 244 -3.15 35.95 33.40
C ASN A 244 -2.55 36.57 32.14
N LYS A 245 -1.30 37.03 32.23
CA LYS A 245 -0.51 37.48 31.08
C LYS A 245 -0.39 36.31 30.09
N SER A 246 -1.12 36.40 28.99
CA SER A 246 -1.04 35.44 27.89
C SER A 246 -0.09 35.98 26.84
N ILE A 247 0.97 35.23 26.52
CA ILE A 247 1.97 35.60 25.53
C ILE A 247 1.55 34.99 24.19
N SER A 248 1.67 35.74 23.09
CA SER A 248 1.49 35.19 21.75
C SER A 248 2.77 34.50 21.25
N TRP A 249 2.62 33.26 20.80
CA TRP A 249 3.69 32.41 20.27
C TRP A 249 3.44 32.13 18.78
N GLU A 250 4.45 32.31 17.94
CA GLU A 250 4.43 31.83 16.56
C GLU A 250 5.24 30.54 16.48
N VAL A 251 4.57 29.45 16.14
CA VAL A 251 5.17 28.12 16.03
C VAL A 251 5.06 27.59 14.61
N LEU A 252 6.12 26.97 14.12
CA LEU A 252 6.12 26.19 12.89
C LEU A 252 5.72 24.75 13.21
N VAL A 253 4.70 24.25 12.54
CA VAL A 253 4.20 22.87 12.70
C VAL A 253 4.10 22.20 11.33
N PRO A 254 4.29 20.87 11.25
CA PRO A 254 4.07 20.11 10.02
C PRO A 254 2.59 20.11 9.65
N THR A 255 2.27 20.04 8.35
CA THR A 255 0.88 19.93 7.87
C THR A 255 0.44 18.50 7.60
N GLY A 256 1.35 17.51 7.66
CA GLY A 256 1.08 16.13 7.22
C GLY A 256 1.02 15.97 5.69
N ALA A 257 1.44 16.98 4.94
CA ALA A 257 1.44 16.97 3.48
C ALA A 257 2.86 17.08 2.92
N PHE A 258 3.16 16.37 1.85
CA PHE A 258 4.39 16.54 1.10
C PHE A 258 4.20 17.47 -0.09
N LYS A 259 5.12 18.40 -0.25
CA LYS A 259 5.43 19.02 -1.54
C LYS A 259 6.33 18.05 -2.30
N LEU A 260 5.81 17.50 -3.39
CA LEU A 260 6.50 16.50 -4.20
C LEU A 260 7.11 17.16 -5.44
N THR A 261 8.39 16.88 -5.69
CA THR A 261 9.10 17.28 -6.91
C THR A 261 9.68 16.06 -7.58
N VAL A 262 9.30 15.82 -8.84
CA VAL A 262 9.78 14.69 -9.64
C VAL A 262 10.87 15.17 -10.60
N LYS A 263 11.97 14.42 -10.70
CA LYS A 263 13.12 14.66 -11.58
C LYS A 263 13.49 13.38 -12.33
#